data_AF-H7C6V3-F1
#
_entry.id   AF-H7C6V3-F1
#
_cell.length_a   1.000
_cell.length_b   1.000
_cell.length_c   1.000
_cell.angle_alpha   90.00
_cell.angle_beta   90.00
_cell.angle_gamma   90.00
#
_symmetry.space_group_name_H-M   'P 1'
#
loop_
_entity.id
_entity.type
_entity.pdbx_description
1 polymer ?
#
loop_
_entity_poly.entity_id
_entity_poly.type
_entity_poly.pdbx_seq_one_letter_code
_entity_poly.pdbx_strand_id
1 'polypeptide(L)'
;MLTTKEKNRLKKMVEGNKTFHYSYVDRLRQDVRYYVNQCESAVKARESMEILEFIYSLFSDKEIPAWYTKADLENDKKSIEKLERWAA
;
A
#
# COMPACT_ATOMS: atom_id res chain seq x y z
N MET A 1 6.14 10.01 5.41
CA MET A 1 7.20 9.72 4.44
C MET A 1 8.16 8.70 5.01
N LEU A 2 8.35 7.58 4.34
CA LEU A 2 9.17 6.46 4.82
C LEU A 2 10.64 6.84 4.90
N THR A 3 11.22 6.63 6.09
CA THR A 3 12.65 6.81 6.34
C THR A 3 13.48 5.73 5.65
N THR A 4 14.76 6.01 5.43
CA THR A 4 15.72 5.02 4.89
C THR A 4 15.80 3.76 5.75
N LYS A 5 15.69 3.91 7.08
CA LYS A 5 15.69 2.78 8.02
C LYS A 5 14.46 1.88 7.81
N GLU A 6 13.29 2.47 7.62
CA GLU A 6 12.05 1.73 7.36
C GLU A 6 12.09 1.03 6.00
N LYS A 7 12.52 1.73 4.95
CA LYS A 7 12.69 1.16 3.60
C LYS A 7 13.62 -0.06 3.62
N ASN A 8 14.76 0.03 4.33
CA ASN A 8 15.69 -1.09 4.45
C ASN A 8 15.09 -2.28 5.23
N ARG A 9 14.28 -2.01 6.26
CA ARG A 9 13.58 -3.06 7.01
C ARG A 9 12.54 -3.77 6.12
N LEU A 10 11.75 -3.01 5.37
CA LEU A 10 10.73 -3.54 4.45
C LEU A 10 11.38 -4.37 3.33
N LYS A 11 12.49 -3.89 2.76
CA LYS A 11 13.24 -4.62 1.74
C LYS A 11 13.71 -5.99 2.24
N LYS A 12 14.36 -6.04 3.41
CA LYS A 12 14.80 -7.30 4.03
C LYS A 12 13.64 -8.27 4.30
N MET A 13 12.48 -7.74 4.66
CA MET A 13 11.29 -8.54 4.93
C MET A 13 10.72 -9.17 3.65
N VAL A 14 10.66 -8.41 2.53
CA VAL A 14 10.21 -8.95 1.23
C VAL A 14 11.20 -9.99 0.70
N GLU A 15 12.50 -9.73 0.79
CA GLU A 15 13.56 -10.63 0.34
C GLU A 15 13.63 -11.92 1.18
N GLY A 16 13.44 -11.80 2.51
CA GLY A 16 13.58 -12.92 3.45
C GLY A 16 12.38 -13.85 3.54
N ASN A 17 11.19 -13.44 3.08
CA ASN A 17 9.99 -14.28 3.14
C ASN A 17 9.03 -13.99 1.97
N LYS A 18 9.10 -14.85 0.95
CA LYS A 18 8.30 -14.72 -0.29
C LYS A 18 6.80 -14.92 -0.10
N THR A 19 6.34 -15.50 1.00
CA THR A 19 4.90 -15.72 1.23
C THR A 19 4.31 -14.60 2.06
N PHE A 20 5.08 -14.07 3.02
CA PHE A 20 4.62 -13.07 3.97
C PHE A 20 4.30 -11.72 3.31
N HIS A 21 5.01 -11.34 2.24
CA HIS A 21 4.76 -10.05 1.60
C HIS A 21 3.36 -9.96 0.96
N TYR A 22 2.79 -11.07 0.46
CA TYR A 22 1.43 -11.07 -0.07
C TYR A 22 0.38 -10.80 1.01
N SER A 23 0.48 -11.47 2.16
CA SER A 23 -0.40 -11.21 3.30
C SER A 23 -0.26 -9.77 3.79
N TYR A 24 0.94 -9.20 3.75
CA TYR A 24 1.15 -7.84 4.18
C TYR A 24 0.61 -6.80 3.19
N VAL A 25 0.73 -7.06 1.87
CA VAL A 25 0.08 -6.28 0.82
C VAL A 25 -1.44 -6.29 0.99
N ASP A 26 -2.04 -7.45 1.24
CA ASP A 26 -3.49 -7.55 1.46
C ASP A 26 -3.93 -6.75 2.69
N ARG A 27 -3.19 -6.89 3.80
CA ARG A 27 -3.44 -6.09 5.01
C ARG A 27 -3.37 -4.59 4.73
N LEU A 28 -2.31 -4.11 4.09
CA LEU A 28 -2.14 -2.68 3.81
C LEU A 28 -3.24 -2.15 2.88
N ARG A 29 -3.67 -2.94 1.89
CA ARG A 29 -4.81 -2.63 1.03
C ARG A 29 -6.11 -2.52 1.85
N GLN A 30 -6.35 -3.45 2.79
CA GLN A 30 -7.50 -3.37 3.70
C GLN A 30 -7.43 -2.12 4.58
N ASP A 31 -6.25 -1.79 5.12
CA ASP A 31 -6.05 -0.57 5.92
C ASP A 31 -6.35 0.69 5.09
N VAL A 32 -5.86 0.78 3.85
CA VAL A 32 -6.19 1.88 2.93
C VAL A 32 -7.70 1.99 2.74
N ARG A 33 -8.38 0.90 2.41
CA ARG A 33 -9.83 0.89 2.17
C ARG A 33 -10.63 1.21 3.43
N TYR A 34 -10.18 0.77 4.59
CA TYR A 34 -10.78 1.08 5.88
C TYR A 34 -10.67 2.58 6.16
N TYR A 35 -9.47 3.16 6.01
CA TYR A 35 -9.28 4.59 6.25
C TYR A 35 -10.01 5.48 5.25
N VAL A 36 -10.11 5.05 3.99
CA VAL A 36 -10.87 5.79 2.97
C VAL A 36 -12.37 5.72 3.24
N ASN A 37 -12.94 4.54 3.45
CA ASN A 37 -14.39 4.34 3.43
C ASN A 37 -15.07 4.41 4.80
N GLN A 38 -14.35 4.14 5.89
CA GLN A 38 -14.94 4.03 7.24
C GLN A 38 -14.49 5.17 8.14
N CYS A 39 -13.20 5.53 8.10
CA CYS A 39 -12.68 6.62 8.92
C CYS A 39 -12.64 7.97 8.20
N GLU A 40 -12.80 7.98 6.88
CA GLU A 40 -12.66 9.17 6.02
C GLU A 40 -11.35 9.94 6.30
N SER A 41 -10.28 9.21 6.64
CA SER A 41 -8.99 9.78 7.03
C SER A 41 -7.98 9.67 5.90
N ALA A 42 -7.87 10.71 5.08
CA ALA A 42 -6.90 10.78 3.99
C ALA A 42 -5.44 10.64 4.49
N VAL A 43 -5.11 11.24 5.63
CA VAL A 43 -3.76 11.15 6.21
C VAL A 43 -3.38 9.71 6.52
N LYS A 44 -4.27 8.95 7.19
CA LYS A 44 -4.02 7.55 7.53
C LYS A 44 -4.02 6.65 6.31
N ALA A 45 -4.91 6.89 5.36
CA ALA A 45 -4.91 6.16 4.10
C ALA A 45 -3.59 6.37 3.33
N ARG A 46 -3.06 7.59 3.30
CA ARG A 46 -1.79 7.92 2.64
C ARG A 46 -0.59 7.28 3.33
N GLU A 47 -0.56 7.24 4.66
CA GLU A 47 0.48 6.53 5.42
C GLU A 47 0.55 5.04 5.04
N SER A 48 -0.60 4.35 5.02
CA SER A 48 -0.67 2.93 4.61
C SER A 48 -0.33 2.75 3.13
N MET A 49 -0.80 3.67 2.27
CA MET A 49 -0.54 3.61 0.84
C MET A 49 0.94 3.78 0.51
N GLU A 50 1.65 4.65 1.22
CA GLU A 50 3.08 4.85 1.04
C GLU A 50 3.88 3.55 1.30
N ILE A 51 3.51 2.81 2.34
CA ILE A 51 4.11 1.50 2.66
C ILE A 51 3.78 0.49 1.56
N LEU A 52 2.51 0.46 1.14
CA LEU A 52 2.02 -0.45 0.12
C LEU A 52 2.75 -0.25 -1.21
N GLU A 53 2.84 0.99 -1.68
CA GLU A 53 3.55 1.34 -2.91
C GLU A 53 5.02 0.96 -2.85
N PHE A 54 5.69 1.20 -1.71
CA PHE A 54 7.08 0.84 -1.55
C PHE A 54 7.28 -0.66 -1.66
N ILE A 55 6.48 -1.47 -0.96
CA ILE A 55 6.57 -2.94 -1.04
C ILE A 55 6.27 -3.42 -2.46
N TYR A 56 5.22 -2.87 -3.06
CA TYR A 56 4.79 -3.26 -4.40
C TYR A 56 5.87 -2.93 -5.45
N SER A 57 6.66 -1.86 -5.25
CA SER A 57 7.80 -1.51 -6.10
C SER A 57 8.97 -2.51 -6.02
N LEU A 58 9.01 -3.33 -4.98
CA LEU A 58 10.04 -4.37 -4.80
C LEU A 58 9.69 -5.67 -5.52
N PHE A 59 8.44 -5.84 -5.99
CA PHE A 59 8.02 -7.06 -6.67
C PHE A 59 8.50 -7.07 -8.12
N SER A 60 8.96 -8.23 -8.58
CA SER A 60 9.07 -8.47 -10.01
C SER A 60 7.68 -8.59 -10.65
N ASP A 61 7.55 -8.39 -11.96
CA ASP A 61 6.24 -8.50 -12.63
C ASP A 61 5.59 -9.88 -12.47
N LYS A 62 6.37 -10.93 -12.20
CA LYS A 62 5.89 -12.29 -11.94
C LYS A 62 5.40 -12.50 -10.50
N GLU A 63 5.73 -11.58 -9.60
CA GLU A 63 5.33 -11.60 -8.19
C GLU A 63 4.15 -10.65 -7.92
N ILE A 64 3.58 -10.05 -8.96
CA ILE A 64 2.37 -9.25 -8.84
C ILE A 64 1.20 -10.19 -8.55
N PRO A 65 0.46 -10.01 -7.43
CA PRO A 65 -0.66 -10.86 -7.11
C PRO A 65 -1.83 -10.63 -8.09
N ALA A 66 -2.41 -11.71 -8.61
CA ALA A 66 -3.54 -11.65 -9.53
C ALA A 66 -4.80 -11.00 -8.91
N TRP A 67 -4.96 -11.06 -7.58
CA TRP A 67 -6.08 -10.48 -6.85
C TRP A 67 -5.90 -8.98 -6.51
N TYR A 68 -4.72 -8.43 -6.79
CA TYR A 68 -4.43 -7.01 -6.59
C TYR A 68 -3.33 -6.56 -7.54
N THR A 69 -3.76 -5.96 -8.65
CA THR A 69 -2.93 -5.55 -9.78
C THR A 69 -2.42 -4.11 -9.65
N LYS A 70 -1.52 -3.69 -10.55
CA LYS A 70 -1.09 -2.28 -10.66
C LYS A 70 -2.29 -1.33 -10.91
N ALA A 71 -3.32 -1.79 -11.59
CA ALA A 71 -4.53 -1.00 -11.81
C ALA A 71 -5.36 -0.83 -10.53
N ASP A 72 -5.43 -1.88 -9.70
CA ASP A 72 -6.08 -1.79 -8.38
C ASP A 72 -5.34 -0.84 -7.45
N LEU A 73 -4.00 -0.90 -7.44
CA LEU A 73 -3.16 0.04 -6.70
C LEU A 73 -3.46 1.48 -7.11
N GLU A 74 -3.51 1.75 -8.41
CA GLU A 74 -3.81 3.09 -8.93
C GLU A 74 -5.23 3.56 -8.57
N ASN A 75 -6.21 2.66 -8.56
CA ASN A 75 -7.58 2.97 -8.13
C ASN A 75 -7.65 3.32 -6.65
N ASP A 76 -6.90 2.61 -5.80
CA ASP A 76 -6.81 2.92 -4.38
C ASP A 76 -6.14 4.30 -4.17
N LYS A 77 -5.12 4.69 -4.97
CA LYS A 77 -4.53 6.05 -4.94
C LYS A 77 -5.57 7.13 -5.27
N LYS A 78 -6.29 6.96 -6.38
CA LYS A 78 -7.32 7.91 -6.81
C LYS A 78 -8.43 8.08 -5.78
N SER A 79 -8.75 7.02 -5.04
CA SER A 79 -9.74 7.08 -3.97
C SER A 79 -9.28 7.97 -2.81
N ILE A 80 -7.98 7.89 -2.46
CA ILE A 80 -7.36 8.78 -1.47
C ILE A 80 -7.36 10.23 -1.99
N GLU A 81 -6.94 10.47 -3.23
CA GLU A 81 -6.93 11.83 -3.82
C GLU A 81 -8.34 12.45 -3.85
N LYS A 82 -9.37 11.65 -4.13
CA LYS A 82 -10.76 12.12 -4.12
C LYS A 82 -11.18 12.53 -2.71
N LEU A 83 -10.85 11.72 -1.70
CA LEU A 83 -11.13 12.03 -0.30
C LEU A 83 -10.40 13.31 0.15
N GLU A 84 -9.15 13.50 -0.27
CA GLU A 84 -8.38 14.71 0.01
C GLU A 84 -9.01 15.97 -0.58
N ARG A 85 -9.53 15.88 -1.81
CA ARG A 85 -10.24 16.99 -2.45
C ARG A 85 -11.57 17.32 -1.81
N TRP A 86 -12.23 16.36 -1.17
CA TRP A 86 -13.48 16.58 -0.45
C TRP A 86 -13.27 17.13 0.97
N ALA A 87 -12.12 16.85 1.57
CA ALA A 87 -11.74 17.35 2.89
C ALA A 87 -11.09 18.75 2.88
N ALA A 88 -10.75 19.27 1.69
CA ALA A 88 -10.15 20.59 1.46
C ALA A 88 -11.22 21.64 1.15
#